data_AF-A0ABD6T660-F1
#
_entry.id   AF-A0ABD6T660-F1
#
_cell.length_a   1.000
_cell.length_b   1.000
_cell.length_c   1.000
_cell.angle_alpha   90.00
_cell.angle_beta   90.00
_cell.angle_gamma   90.00
#
_symmetry.space_group_name_H-M   'P 1'
#
loop_
_entity.id
_entity.type
_entity.pdbx_description
1 polymer ?
#
loop_
_entity_poly.entity_id
_entity_poly.type
_entity_poly.pdbx_seq_one_letter_code
_entity_poly.pdbx_strand_id
1 'polypeptide(L)' 'MKNHSKLNYTFLVIILIIAINYLLLPIFNINVNTFALLPHLVRVATTYILPWIFLYWLIRLVKAIESK' A
#
# COMPACT_ATOMS: atom_id res chain seq x y z
N MET A 1 45.12 -10.27 17.86
CA MET A 1 43.95 -9.62 17.24
C MET A 1 42.74 -10.51 17.51
N LYS A 2 41.75 -10.05 18.29
CA LYS A 2 40.60 -10.88 18.71
C LYS A 2 39.69 -11.11 17.50
N ASN A 3 39.57 -12.36 17.07
CA ASN A 3 38.82 -12.76 15.89
C ASN A 3 37.30 -12.76 16.20
N HIS A 4 36.65 -11.61 16.03
CA HIS A 4 35.21 -11.44 16.23
C HIS A 4 34.39 -11.93 15.01
N SER A 5 34.63 -13.14 14.52
CA SER A 5 33.95 -13.65 13.32
C SER A 5 32.98 -14.79 13.61
N LYS A 6 32.17 -14.66 14.68
CA LYS A 6 30.97 -15.48 14.83
C LYS A 6 29.77 -14.65 14.39
N LEU A 7 29.67 -14.41 13.08
CA LEU A 7 28.42 -13.92 12.50
C LEU A 7 27.37 -14.99 12.81
N ASN A 8 26.37 -14.63 13.61
CA ASN A 8 25.28 -15.55 13.91
C ASN A 8 24.60 -15.89 12.59
N TYR A 9 24.62 -17.17 12.22
CA TYR A 9 23.95 -17.66 11.01
C TYR A 9 22.49 -17.19 10.94
N THR A 10 21.81 -17.10 12.09
CA THR A 10 20.49 -16.49 12.23
C THR A 10 20.42 -15.07 11.66
N PHE A 11 21.44 -14.25 11.92
CA PHE A 11 21.52 -12.88 11.44
C PHE A 11 21.69 -12.82 9.93
N LEU A 12 22.51 -13.71 9.35
CA LEU A 12 22.65 -13.84 7.90
C LEU A 12 21.34 -14.30 7.24
N VAL A 13 20.62 -15.22 7.87
CA VAL A 13 19.31 -15.69 7.39
C VAL A 13 18.27 -14.56 7.42
N ILE A 14 18.23 -13.76 8.48
CA ILE A 14 17.31 -12.60 8.58
C ILE A 14 17.60 -11.59 7.46
N ILE A 15 18.88 -11.24 7.25
CA ILE A 15 19.28 -10.33 6.17
C ILE A 15 18.89 -10.90 4.80
N LEU A 16 19.08 -12.20 4.58
CA LEU A 16 18.72 -12.86 3.33
C LEU A 16 17.20 -12.82 3.08
N ILE A 17 16.38 -13.07 4.10
CA ILE A 17 14.91 -12.99 4.01
C ILE A 17 14.50 -11.57 3.64
N ILE A 18 15.05 -10.54 4.29
CA ILE A 18 14.75 -9.14 4.00
C ILE A 18 15.16 -8.78 2.57
N ALA A 19 16.33 -9.21 2.11
CA ALA A 19 16.82 -8.96 0.76
C ALA A 19 15.92 -9.59 -0.32
N ILE A 20 15.48 -10.84 -0.12
CA ILE A 20 14.56 -11.52 -1.04
C ILE A 20 13.21 -10.80 -1.08
N ASN A 21 12.66 -10.41 0.07
CA ASN A 21 11.41 -9.65 0.12
C ASN A 21 11.55 -8.30 -0.60
N TYR A 22 12.67 -7.60 -0.41
CA TYR A 22 12.97 -6.34 -1.09
C TYR A 22 13.09 -6.49 -2.62
N LEU A 23 13.64 -7.62 -3.09
CA LEU A 23 13.74 -7.93 -4.52
C LEU A 23 12.40 -8.33 -5.14
N LEU A 24 11.47 -8.87 -4.35
CA LEU A 24 10.12 -9.24 -4.79
C LEU A 24 9.14 -8.06 -4.80
N LEU A 25 9.37 -7.01 -4.01
CA LEU A 25 8.56 -5.78 -3.96
C LEU A 25 8.26 -5.16 -5.36
N PRO A 26 9.24 -5.01 -6.27
CA PRO A 26 9.02 -4.50 -7.62
C PRO A 26 8.09 -5.37 -8.49
N ILE A 27 8.05 -6.69 -8.26
CA ILE A 27 7.21 -7.62 -9.03
C ILE A 27 5.72 -7.37 -8.73
N PHE A 28 5.40 -6.89 -7.53
CA PHE A 28 4.05 -6.49 -7.15
C PHE A 28 3.68 -5.07 -7.61
N ASN A 29 4.51 -4.43 -8.44
CA ASN A 29 4.37 -3.02 -8.84
C ASN A 29 4.25 -2.06 -7.63
N ILE A 30 4.72 -2.52 -6.46
CA ILE A 30 4.85 -1.71 -5.26
C ILE A 30 6.18 -1.00 -5.42
N ASN A 31 6.13 0.12 -6.14
CA ASN A 31 7.29 0.97 -6.30
C ASN A 31 7.76 1.38 -4.89
N VAL A 32 9.00 1.03 -4.53
CA VAL A 32 9.56 1.12 -3.17
C VAL A 32 9.70 2.55 -2.65
N ASN A 33 9.35 3.54 -3.50
CA ASN A 33 9.03 4.87 -3.02
C ASN A 33 7.78 4.76 -2.13
N THR A 34 7.95 4.95 -0.83
CA THR A 34 6.87 5.17 0.14
C THR A 34 5.87 6.25 -0.35
N PHE A 35 6.31 7.13 -1.25
CA PHE A 35 5.51 8.14 -1.96
C PHE A 35 4.60 7.61 -3.09
N ALA A 36 4.78 6.38 -3.57
CA ALA A 36 4.03 5.76 -4.66
C ALA A 36 2.92 4.80 -4.19
N LEU A 37 3.02 4.28 -2.95
CA LEU A 37 1.97 3.49 -2.33
C LEU A 37 0.71 4.32 -2.04
N LEU A 38 0.88 5.53 -1.52
CA LEU A 38 -0.22 6.46 -1.27
C LEU A 38 -1.03 6.79 -2.54
N PRO A 39 -0.45 7.25 -3.65
CA PRO A 39 -1.21 7.56 -4.86
C PRO A 39 -1.84 6.32 -5.49
N HIS A 40 -1.27 5.12 -5.32
CA HIS A 40 -1.92 3.90 -5.78
C HIS A 40 -3.15 3.54 -4.93
N LEU A 41 -3.04 3.61 -3.60
CA LEU A 41 -4.16 3.37 -2.69
C LEU A 41 -5.25 4.42 -2.87
N VAL A 42 -4.87 5.69 -2.98
CA VAL A 42 -5.78 6.79 -3.27
C VAL A 42 -6.45 6.57 -4.62
N ARG A 43 -5.71 6.19 -5.67
CA ARG A 43 -6.29 5.88 -6.99
C ARG A 43 -7.35 4.80 -6.90
N VAL A 44 -7.07 3.69 -6.20
CA VAL A 44 -8.04 2.58 -6.02
C VAL A 44 -9.27 3.06 -5.25
N ALA A 45 -9.06 3.77 -4.13
CA ALA A 45 -10.16 4.34 -3.35
C ALA A 45 -10.99 5.32 -4.19
N THR A 46 -10.36 6.19 -4.99
CA THR A 46 -11.08 7.14 -5.84
C THR A 46 -11.76 6.50 -7.04
N THR A 47 -11.20 5.43 -7.63
CA THR A 47 -11.82 4.78 -8.78
C THR A 47 -13.04 3.95 -8.36
N TYR A 48 -12.97 3.29 -7.20
CA TYR A 48 -14.02 2.36 -6.78
C TYR A 48 -14.95 2.92 -5.71
N ILE A 49 -14.43 3.60 -4.69
CA ILE A 49 -15.23 4.03 -3.52
C ILE A 49 -15.93 5.38 -3.78
N LEU A 50 -15.23 6.32 -4.44
CA LEU A 50 -15.75 7.67 -4.69
C LEU A 50 -17.03 7.70 -5.54
N PRO A 51 -17.20 6.89 -6.62
CA PRO A 51 -18.43 6.87 -7.39
C PRO A 51 -19.64 6.40 -6.56
N TRP A 52 -19.47 5.41 -5.68
CA TRP A 52 -20.54 4.92 -4.81
C TRP A 52 -20.99 5.97 -3.81
N ILE A 53 -20.04 6.66 -3.16
CA ILE A 53 -20.33 7.75 -2.24
C ILE A 53 -21.06 8.87 -2.98
N PHE A 54 -20.56 9.25 -4.16
CA PHE A 54 -21.18 10.30 -4.97
C PHE A 54 -22.63 9.96 -5.34
N LEU A 55 -22.91 8.73 -5.78
CA LEU A 55 -24.27 8.28 -6.10
C LEU A 55 -25.20 8.31 -4.89
N TYR A 56 -24.74 7.84 -3.71
CA TYR A 56 -25.54 7.89 -2.49
C TYR A 56 -25.92 9.33 -2.12
N TRP A 57 -24.94 10.23 -2.19
CA TRP A 57 -25.16 11.65 -1.93
C TRP A 57 -26.08 12.30 -2.96
N LEU A 58 -25.93 11.97 -4.24
CA LEU A 58 -26.79 12.46 -5.32
C LEU A 58 -28.25 12.04 -5.09
N ILE A 59 -28.50 10.76 -4.78
CA ILE A 59 -29.86 10.26 -4.50
C ILE A 59 -30.46 10.99 -3.29
N ARG A 60 -29.66 11.19 -2.24
CA ARG A 60 -30.10 11.93 -1.04
C ARG A 60 -30.43 13.39 -1.36
N LEU A 61 -29.63 14.04 -2.20
CA LEU A 61 -29.85 15.41 -2.65
C LEU A 61 -31.14 15.53 -3.46
N VAL A 62 -31.34 14.64 -4.45
CA VAL A 62 -32.55 14.62 -5.27
C VAL A 62 -33.78 14.44 -4.38
N LYS A 63 -33.76 13.48 -3.44
CA LYS A 63 -34.87 13.29 -2.48
C LYS A 63 -35.14 14.52 -1.62
N ALA A 64 -34.11 15.24 -1.18
CA ALA A 64 -34.29 16.46 -0.39
C ALA A 64 -34.90 17.61 -1.20
N ILE A 65 -34.61 17.67 -2.51
CA ILE A 65 -35.18 18.65 -3.43
C ILE A 65 -36.62 18.28 -3.78
N GLU A 66 -36.90 17.01 -4.08
CA GLU A 66 -38.24 16.52 -4.43
C GLU A 66 -39.22 16.56 -3.24
N SER A 67 -38.71 16.42 -2.01
CA SER A 67 -39.50 16.50 -0.80
C SER A 67 -39.88 17.95 -0.39
N LYS A 68 -39.48 18.96 -1.18
CA LYS A 68 -39.68 20.38 -0.87
C LYS A 68 -40.71 21.00 -1.81
#